data_AF-A0A6C0DUN0-F1
#
_entry.id   AF-A0A6C0DUN0-F1
#
_cell.length_a   1.000
_cell.length_b   1.000
_cell.length_c   1.000
_cell.angle_alpha   90.00
_cell.angle_beta   90.00
_cell.angle_gamma   90.00
#
_symmetry.space_group_name_H-M   'P 1'
#
loop_
_entity.id
_entity.type
_entity.pdbx_description
1 polymer ?
#
loop_
_entity_poly.entity_id
_entity_poly.type
_entity_poly.pdbx_seq_one_letter_code
_entity_poly.pdbx_strand_id
1 'polypeptide(L)'
;MKKVYYVLFKPTIMEQEQIQEQKKPKYSYIKEIGKIAAIYLLWILIHYLSAHLYVYWCTSSSLIGFILSPFLTPAPHCQALRWGINQGANQIVLMWSTAGTWLLMKIAIKED
;
A
#
# COMPACT_ATOMS: atom_id res chain seq x y z
N MET A 1 -20.87 53.88 9.63
CA MET A 1 -21.20 53.06 10.83
C MET A 1 -20.92 51.55 10.64
N LYS A 2 -19.83 51.14 9.96
CA LYS A 2 -19.49 49.72 9.72
C LYS A 2 -18.14 49.26 10.34
N LYS A 3 -17.36 50.17 10.94
CA LYS A 3 -16.03 49.85 11.51
C LYS A 3 -16.06 49.38 12.97
N VAL A 4 -17.13 49.65 13.72
CA VAL A 4 -17.20 49.34 15.17
C VAL A 4 -17.50 47.85 15.42
N TYR A 5 -18.30 47.23 14.55
CA TYR A 5 -18.72 45.83 14.73
C TYR A 5 -17.62 44.79 14.47
N TYR A 6 -16.59 45.12 13.70
CA TYR A 6 -15.48 44.19 13.44
C TYR A 6 -14.47 44.09 14.60
N VAL A 7 -14.45 45.06 15.52
CA VAL A 7 -13.45 45.14 16.60
C VAL A 7 -13.90 44.42 17.88
N LEU A 8 -15.21 44.19 18.07
CA LEU A 8 -15.75 43.62 19.32
C LEU A 8 -16.14 42.13 19.26
N PHE A 9 -16.05 41.47 18.09
CA PHE A 9 -16.50 40.07 17.93
C PHE A 9 -15.41 39.10 17.45
N LYS A 10 -14.12 39.37 17.68
CA LYS A 10 -13.07 38.34 17.51
C LYS A 10 -11.80 38.69 18.28
N PRO A 11 -11.59 38.06 19.45
CA PRO A 11 -10.31 37.39 19.63
C PRO A 11 -10.37 36.00 20.31
N THR A 12 -11.46 35.63 20.99
CA THR A 12 -11.43 34.44 21.89
C THR A 12 -11.64 33.09 21.19
N ILE A 13 -12.40 33.04 20.09
CA ILE A 13 -12.69 31.76 19.40
C ILE A 13 -11.50 31.30 18.52
N MET A 14 -10.71 32.24 17.98
CA MET A 14 -9.57 31.91 17.10
C MET A 14 -8.34 31.41 17.88
N GLU A 15 -8.19 31.78 19.15
CA GLU A 15 -7.08 31.34 20.00
C GLU A 15 -7.28 29.89 20.48
N GLN A 16 -8.53 29.45 20.66
CA GLN A 16 -8.84 28.12 21.21
C GLN A 16 -8.74 27.01 20.15
N GLU A 17 -9.05 27.28 18.87
CA GLU A 17 -8.83 26.31 17.78
C GLU A 17 -7.33 26.03 17.57
N GLN A 18 -6.47 27.04 17.70
CA GLN A 18 -5.02 26.91 17.50
C GLN A 18 -4.34 26.09 18.61
N ILE A 19 -4.83 26.17 19.86
CA ILE A 19 -4.23 25.47 21.01
C ILE A 19 -4.62 23.98 21.05
N GLN A 20 -5.82 23.61 20.56
CA GLN A 20 -6.21 22.19 20.44
C GLN A 20 -5.53 21.46 19.27
N GLU A 21 -5.08 22.17 18.24
CA GLU A 21 -4.43 21.52 17.08
C GLU A 21 -3.02 20.98 17.39
N GLN A 22 -2.34 21.55 18.41
CA GLN A 22 -0.93 21.27 18.72
C GLN A 22 -0.69 20.21 19.80
N LYS A 23 -1.72 19.70 20.48
CA LYS A 23 -1.61 18.59 21.46
C LYS A 23 -2.05 17.25 20.86
N LYS A 24 -1.57 16.90 19.67
CA LYS A 24 -1.64 15.50 19.20
C LYS A 24 -0.45 14.74 19.78
N PRO A 25 -0.64 13.65 20.55
CA PRO A 25 0.49 12.90 21.07
C PRO A 25 1.37 12.43 19.91
N LYS A 26 2.68 12.75 19.98
CA LYS A 26 3.71 12.32 19.02
C LYS A 26 3.85 10.78 18.93
N TYR A 27 3.19 10.06 19.84
CA TYR A 27 2.88 8.63 19.79
C TYR A 27 1.63 8.43 18.92
N SER A 28 1.69 8.06 17.64
CA SER A 28 1.75 6.65 17.23
C SER A 28 1.96 6.49 15.70
N TYR A 29 2.54 7.47 15.01
CA TYR A 29 2.69 7.43 13.55
C TYR A 29 3.67 6.34 13.08
N ILE A 30 4.75 6.11 13.85
CA ILE A 30 5.76 5.08 13.57
C ILE A 30 5.15 3.67 13.59
N LYS A 31 4.19 3.42 14.51
CA LYS A 31 3.49 2.13 14.59
C LYS A 31 2.61 1.91 13.35
N GLU A 32 1.92 2.95 12.89
CA GLU A 32 1.06 2.85 11.70
C GLU A 32 1.89 2.65 10.42
N ILE A 33 3.00 3.39 10.24
CA ILE A 33 3.92 3.13 9.12
C ILE A 33 4.47 1.70 9.18
N GLY A 34 4.83 1.23 10.38
CA GLY A 34 5.31 -0.14 10.56
C GLY A 34 4.31 -1.20 10.07
N LYS A 35 3.01 -1.00 10.31
CA LYS A 35 1.97 -1.90 9.78
C LYS A 35 1.90 -1.87 8.25
N ILE A 36 2.00 -0.68 7.66
CA ILE A 36 2.01 -0.51 6.19
C ILE A 36 3.24 -1.20 5.57
N ALA A 37 4.41 -1.04 6.19
CA ALA A 37 5.63 -1.71 5.74
C ALA A 37 5.51 -3.24 5.85
N ALA A 38 4.90 -3.74 6.93
CA ALA A 38 4.70 -5.18 7.13
C ALA A 38 3.80 -5.80 6.05
N ILE A 39 2.70 -5.12 5.67
CA ILE A 39 1.83 -5.63 4.58
C ILE A 39 2.53 -5.58 3.21
N TYR A 40 3.42 -4.61 2.97
CA TYR A 40 4.24 -4.57 1.75
C TYR A 40 5.19 -5.77 1.67
N LEU A 41 5.93 -6.02 2.75
CA LEU A 41 6.85 -7.17 2.82
C LEU A 41 6.10 -8.50 2.71
N LEU A 42 4.91 -8.61 3.31
CA LEU A 42 4.08 -9.80 3.21
C LEU A 42 3.71 -10.13 1.76
N TRP A 43 3.26 -9.15 0.98
CA TRP A 43 2.89 -9.36 -0.42
C TRP A 43 4.09 -9.72 -1.29
N ILE A 44 5.24 -9.09 -1.06
CA ILE A 44 6.49 -9.44 -1.74
C ILE A 44 6.87 -10.89 -1.44
N LEU A 45 6.80 -11.30 -0.17
CA LEU A 45 7.08 -12.68 0.25
C LEU A 45 6.12 -13.67 -0.43
N ILE A 46 4.82 -13.39 -0.40
CA ILE A 46 3.80 -14.24 -1.04
C ILE A 46 4.09 -14.37 -2.53
N HIS A 47 4.34 -13.26 -3.24
CA HIS A 47 4.63 -13.28 -4.67
C HIS A 47 5.89 -14.11 -4.98
N TYR A 48 6.99 -13.86 -4.25
CA TYR A 48 8.26 -14.55 -4.43
C TYR A 48 8.14 -16.06 -4.18
N LEU A 49 7.61 -16.44 -3.01
CA LEU A 49 7.46 -17.84 -2.63
C LEU A 49 6.52 -18.57 -3.59
N SER A 50 5.41 -17.94 -3.97
CA SER A 50 4.43 -18.56 -4.88
C SER A 50 5.04 -18.85 -6.25
N ALA A 51 5.82 -17.91 -6.80
CA ALA A 51 6.49 -18.08 -8.09
C ALA A 51 7.50 -19.25 -8.06
N HIS A 52 8.32 -19.32 -7.01
CA HIS A 52 9.33 -20.37 -6.88
C HIS A 52 8.71 -21.76 -6.61
N LEU A 53 7.72 -21.85 -5.72
CA LEU A 53 7.02 -23.12 -5.47
C LEU A 53 6.22 -23.60 -6.68
N TYR A 54 5.64 -22.68 -7.46
CA TYR A 54 4.89 -23.05 -8.67
C TYR A 54 5.78 -23.72 -9.70
N VAL A 55 6.97 -23.17 -9.95
CA VAL A 55 7.93 -23.80 -10.89
C VAL A 55 8.44 -25.13 -10.37
N TYR A 56 8.67 -25.24 -9.06
CA TYR A 56 9.19 -26.47 -8.46
C TYR A 56 8.15 -27.61 -8.45
N TRP A 57 6.88 -27.34 -8.14
CA TRP A 57 5.84 -28.37 -7.98
C TRP A 57 4.92 -28.53 -9.19
N CYS A 58 4.56 -27.45 -9.88
CA CYS A 58 3.50 -27.46 -10.90
C CYS A 58 4.06 -27.47 -12.33
N THR A 59 5.21 -26.85 -12.55
CA THR A 59 5.82 -26.69 -13.88
C THR A 59 7.32 -26.96 -13.85
N SER A 60 7.69 -28.18 -13.43
CA SER A 60 9.10 -28.60 -13.41
C SER A 60 9.74 -28.44 -14.80
N SER A 61 11.00 -28.02 -14.84
CA SER A 61 11.76 -27.70 -16.09
C SER A 61 12.10 -28.91 -16.97
N SER A 62 11.67 -30.11 -16.59
CA SER A 62 11.87 -31.34 -17.37
C SER A 62 10.82 -31.52 -18.46
N LEU A 63 11.15 -32.30 -19.52
CA LEU A 63 10.20 -32.61 -20.61
C LEU A 63 8.95 -33.35 -20.09
N ILE A 64 9.14 -34.25 -19.11
CA ILE A 64 8.03 -34.91 -18.40
C ILE A 64 7.19 -33.87 -17.64
N GLY A 65 7.85 -32.94 -16.92
CA GLY A 65 7.17 -31.86 -16.22
C GLY A 65 6.32 -31.00 -17.14
N PHE A 66 6.79 -30.72 -18.36
CA PHE A 66 6.02 -30.01 -19.38
C PHE A 66 4.75 -30.77 -19.80
N ILE A 67 4.86 -32.07 -20.11
CA ILE A 67 3.71 -32.90 -20.50
C ILE A 67 2.72 -33.06 -19.34
N LEU A 68 3.21 -33.17 -18.10
CA LEU A 68 2.37 -33.33 -16.91
C LEU A 68 1.75 -32.01 -16.43
N SER A 69 2.34 -30.85 -16.77
CA SER A 69 1.89 -29.53 -16.33
C SER A 69 0.39 -29.23 -16.53
N PRO A 70 -0.28 -29.55 -17.66
CA PRO A 70 -1.73 -29.32 -17.80
C PRO A 70 -2.56 -30.15 -16.82
N PHE A 71 -2.07 -31.32 -16.40
CA PHE A 71 -2.76 -32.20 -15.46
C PHE A 71 -2.54 -31.77 -14.00
N LEU A 72 -1.38 -31.19 -13.68
CA LEU A 72 -1.10 -30.65 -12.35
C LEU A 72 -1.69 -29.25 -12.13
N THR A 73 -1.86 -28.46 -13.19
CA THR A 73 -2.41 -27.10 -13.10
C THR A 73 -3.76 -27.00 -12.36
N PRO A 74 -4.77 -27.88 -12.55
CA PRO A 74 -6.02 -27.83 -11.79
C PRO A 74 -5.90 -28.30 -10.34
N ALA A 75 -4.75 -28.83 -9.91
CA ALA A 75 -4.56 -29.25 -8.52
C ALA A 75 -4.69 -28.05 -7.57
N PRO A 76 -5.30 -28.23 -6.39
CA PRO A 76 -5.63 -27.12 -5.49
C PRO A 76 -4.42 -26.31 -5.05
N HIS A 77 -3.27 -26.96 -4.81
CA HIS A 77 -2.04 -26.27 -4.45
C HIS A 77 -1.50 -25.40 -5.59
N CYS A 78 -1.53 -25.87 -6.84
CA CYS A 78 -1.12 -25.11 -8.01
C CYS A 78 -2.04 -23.93 -8.29
N GLN A 79 -3.35 -24.07 -8.04
CA GLN A 79 -4.31 -22.97 -8.15
C GLN A 79 -4.04 -21.88 -7.10
N ALA A 80 -3.78 -22.27 -5.85
CA ALA A 80 -3.44 -21.32 -4.78
C ALA A 80 -2.14 -20.55 -5.10
N LEU A 81 -1.10 -21.25 -5.54
CA LEU A 81 0.17 -20.64 -5.94
C LEU A 81 -0.01 -19.70 -7.14
N ARG A 82 -0.75 -20.12 -8.16
CA ARG A 82 -1.06 -19.28 -9.33
C ARG A 82 -1.83 -18.02 -8.95
N TRP A 83 -2.80 -18.14 -8.04
CA TRP A 83 -3.51 -16.99 -7.49
C TRP A 83 -2.54 -16.06 -6.74
N GLY A 84 -1.67 -16.61 -5.90
CA GLY A 84 -0.65 -15.86 -5.16
C GLY A 84 0.32 -15.10 -6.06
N ILE A 85 0.74 -15.69 -7.18
CA ILE A 85 1.57 -15.01 -8.19
C ILE A 85 0.82 -13.81 -8.76
N ASN A 86 -0.40 -14.02 -9.27
CA ASN A 86 -1.17 -12.99 -9.96
C ASN A 86 -1.59 -11.85 -9.03
N GLN A 87 -2.13 -12.17 -7.86
CA GLN A 87 -2.55 -11.16 -6.89
C GLN A 87 -1.34 -10.47 -6.26
N GLY A 88 -0.29 -11.21 -5.92
CA GLY A 88 0.95 -10.63 -5.40
C GLY A 88 1.56 -9.62 -6.36
N ALA A 89 1.64 -9.95 -7.66
CA ALA A 89 2.12 -9.03 -8.69
C ALA A 89 1.26 -7.77 -8.78
N ASN A 90 -0.07 -7.94 -8.83
CA ASN A 90 -1.01 -6.82 -8.90
C ASN A 90 -0.88 -5.88 -7.69
N GLN A 91 -0.75 -6.44 -6.48
CA GLN A 91 -0.55 -5.65 -5.27
C GLN A 91 0.77 -4.87 -5.30
N ILE A 92 1.87 -5.48 -5.75
CA ILE A 92 3.16 -4.79 -5.90
C ILE A 92 3.03 -3.61 -6.89
N VAL A 93 2.34 -3.80 -8.02
CA VAL A 93 2.11 -2.71 -8.98
C VAL A 93 1.29 -1.58 -8.35
N LEU A 94 0.22 -1.89 -7.62
CA LEU A 94 -0.59 -0.88 -6.93
C LEU A 94 0.22 -0.10 -5.88
N MET A 95 1.12 -0.76 -5.16
CA MET A 95 2.04 -0.12 -4.21
C MET A 95 2.93 0.93 -4.91
N TRP A 96 3.57 0.55 -6.01
CA TRP A 96 4.41 1.49 -6.77
C TRP A 96 3.59 2.61 -7.43
N SER A 97 2.38 2.32 -7.92
CA SER A 97 1.48 3.32 -8.51
C SER A 97 0.99 4.35 -7.49
N THR A 98 0.69 3.94 -6.26
CA THR A 98 0.31 4.87 -5.18
C THR A 98 1.48 5.75 -4.75
N ALA A 99 2.68 5.17 -4.60
CA ALA A 99 3.89 5.93 -4.32
C ALA A 99 4.22 6.94 -5.45
N GLY A 100 4.10 6.51 -6.71
CA GLY A 100 4.29 7.37 -7.88
C GLY A 100 3.28 8.52 -7.93
N THR A 101 2.00 8.22 -7.70
CA THR A 101 0.95 9.25 -7.63
C THR A 101 1.24 10.27 -6.53
N TRP A 102 1.68 9.83 -5.36
CA TRP A 102 2.04 10.73 -4.26
C TRP A 102 3.21 11.66 -4.63
N LEU A 103 4.25 11.12 -5.29
CA LEU A 103 5.38 11.92 -5.76
C LEU A 103 4.94 12.96 -6.80
N LEU A 104 4.13 12.56 -7.78
CA LEU A 104 3.62 13.47 -8.81
C LEU A 104 2.79 14.60 -8.20
N MET A 105 1.92 14.30 -7.22
CA MET A 105 1.16 15.33 -6.50
C MET A 105 2.08 16.37 -5.82
N LYS A 106 3.21 15.93 -5.25
CA LYS A 106 4.17 16.85 -4.62
C LYS A 106 4.90 17.73 -5.61
N ILE A 107 5.17 17.21 -6.81
CA ILE A 107 5.81 17.98 -7.88
C ILE A 107 4.80 18.99 -8.46
N ALA A 108 3.58 18.55 -8.80
CA ALA A 108 2.56 19.40 -9.42
C ALA A 108 2.12 20.58 -8.55
N ILE A 109 2.03 20.41 -7.22
CA ILE A 109 1.63 21.50 -6.31
C ILE A 109 2.75 22.54 -6.10
N LYS A 110 4.01 22.22 -6.47
CA LYS A 110 5.15 23.11 -6.25
C LYS A 110 5.33 24.15 -7.37
N GLU A 111 4.53 24.10 -8.43
CA GLU A 111 4.64 25.02 -9.58
C GLU A 111 3.89 26.37 -9.40
N ASP A 112 3.40 26.67 -8.19
CA ASP A 112 2.79 27.95 -7.79
C ASP A 112 3.60 28.64 -6.67
#